data_AF-A0A7C0XCB2-F1
#
_entry.id   AF-A0A7C0XCB2-F1
#
_cell.length_a   1.000
_cell.length_b   1.000
_cell.length_c   1.000
_cell.angle_alpha   90.00
_cell.angle_beta   90.00
_cell.angle_gamma   90.00
#
_symmetry.space_group_name_H-M   'P 1'
#
loop_
_entity.id
_entity.type
_entity.pdbx_description
1 polymer ?
#
loop_
_entity_poly.entity_id
_entity_poly.type
_entity_poly.pdbx_seq_one_letter_code
_entity_poly.pdbx_strand_id
1 'polypeptide(L)'
;KNCFSSVEKKVDITASKTIDVNAKLQSICGSLMVKTLPEGATVLVDGKEKGVTPLYLKNVEHGLHTIKFTKNCFSSVEKKVDITASKTIDVNAKLQSICGSLMVKTLPEEATVLVDGKEKGVTPLYIDNIKKGDRIIKLIKKGFETENKIISIKPSEKFDFSVKLRRPIVSSDGRFIDHRNGTISDTKTGLMWTKDDSYVHLKKYLNWKESRSYVNNLTTGGYSDWRLPTTKELNEIYEIKKSNTDKDGDIIHIDPIFSIGGTFWNWSSEEQDKCRAKVFLFLDGSIIKNDKNFSYERGVRAVRP
;
A
#
# COMPACT_ATOMS: atom_id res chain seq x y z
N LYS A 1 -51.41 -3.26 6.91
CA LYS A 1 -51.09 -4.71 6.98
C LYS A 1 -51.20 -5.27 5.55
N ASN A 2 -50.12 -5.18 4.77
CA ASN A 2 -50.14 -5.40 3.31
C ASN A 2 -50.15 -6.88 2.88
N CYS A 3 -50.26 -7.80 3.84
CA CYS A 3 -50.18 -9.23 3.61
C CYS A 3 -51.53 -9.95 3.59
N PHE A 4 -52.64 -9.23 3.52
CA PHE A 4 -53.97 -9.84 3.53
C PHE A 4 -54.80 -9.37 2.33
N SER A 5 -55.55 -10.27 1.74
CA SER A 5 -56.53 -9.96 0.69
C SER A 5 -57.59 -8.99 1.23
N SER A 6 -58.06 -8.06 0.42
CA SER A 6 -59.31 -7.33 0.73
C SER A 6 -60.50 -8.29 0.64
N VAL A 7 -61.49 -8.09 1.51
CA VAL A 7 -62.75 -8.84 1.49
C VAL A 7 -63.90 -7.82 1.54
N GLU A 8 -64.73 -7.83 0.52
CA GLU A 8 -65.97 -7.05 0.48
C GLU A 8 -67.17 -8.00 0.70
N LYS A 9 -68.07 -7.60 1.60
CA LYS A 9 -69.34 -8.28 1.84
C LYS A 9 -70.46 -7.26 1.80
N LYS A 10 -71.48 -7.49 0.97
CA LYS A 10 -72.74 -6.77 1.06
C LYS A 10 -73.56 -7.33 2.21
N VAL A 11 -74.18 -6.45 2.99
CA VAL A 11 -74.96 -6.82 4.17
C VAL A 11 -76.24 -5.99 4.15
N ASP A 12 -77.38 -6.66 4.25
CA ASP A 12 -78.69 -6.01 4.30
C ASP A 12 -79.11 -5.85 5.76
N ILE A 13 -79.29 -4.60 6.19
CA ILE A 13 -79.54 -4.25 7.60
C ILE A 13 -81.04 -4.03 7.81
N THR A 14 -81.61 -4.64 8.86
CA THR A 14 -83.01 -4.47 9.27
C THR A 14 -83.08 -4.00 10.72
N ALA A 15 -84.12 -3.22 11.05
CA ALA A 15 -84.26 -2.60 12.37
C ALA A 15 -84.23 -3.65 13.50
N SER A 16 -83.43 -3.37 14.52
CA SER A 16 -83.31 -4.16 15.76
C SER A 16 -82.70 -5.56 15.63
N LYS A 17 -82.00 -5.87 14.52
CA LYS A 17 -81.18 -7.09 14.38
C LYS A 17 -79.68 -6.76 14.34
N THR A 18 -78.89 -7.44 15.17
CA THR A 18 -77.43 -7.45 15.07
C THR A 18 -77.01 -8.44 13.98
N ILE A 19 -76.11 -8.02 13.08
CA ILE A 19 -75.52 -8.88 12.06
C ILE A 19 -74.01 -8.96 12.30
N ASP A 20 -73.53 -10.17 12.61
CA ASP A 20 -72.10 -10.43 12.76
C ASP A 20 -71.45 -10.65 11.39
N VAL A 21 -70.62 -9.69 10.96
CA VAL A 21 -69.85 -9.80 9.72
C VAL A 21 -68.49 -10.41 10.02
N ASN A 22 -68.40 -11.73 9.90
CA ASN A 22 -67.12 -12.44 9.98
C ASN A 22 -66.44 -12.49 8.61
N ALA A 23 -65.20 -11.99 8.51
CA ALA A 23 -64.38 -12.05 7.29
C ALA A 23 -63.08 -12.80 7.56
N LYS A 24 -62.83 -13.86 6.78
CA LYS A 24 -61.57 -14.60 6.81
C LYS A 24 -60.64 -14.03 5.74
N LEU A 25 -59.61 -13.31 6.16
CA LEU A 25 -58.62 -12.74 5.25
C LEU A 25 -57.63 -13.82 4.81
N GLN A 26 -57.34 -13.93 3.51
CA GLN A 26 -56.30 -14.81 3.00
C GLN A 26 -54.97 -14.07 2.95
N SER A 27 -53.89 -14.72 3.36
CA SER A 27 -52.56 -14.13 3.24
C SER A 27 -52.15 -14.06 1.77
N ILE A 28 -51.86 -12.86 1.28
CA ILE A 28 -51.32 -12.66 -0.07
C ILE A 28 -49.79 -12.60 -0.09
N CYS A 29 -49.14 -12.55 1.08
CA CYS A 29 -47.69 -12.61 1.16
C CYS A 29 -47.14 -14.04 0.98
N GLY A 30 -45.94 -14.12 0.40
CA GLY A 30 -45.14 -15.33 0.34
C GLY A 30 -44.05 -15.35 1.40
N SER A 31 -43.17 -16.34 1.30
CA SER A 31 -41.94 -16.43 2.09
C SER A 31 -40.75 -16.74 1.18
N LEU A 32 -39.54 -16.37 1.59
CA LEU A 32 -38.31 -16.66 0.87
C LEU A 32 -37.37 -17.45 1.76
N MET A 33 -36.73 -18.47 1.19
CA MET A 33 -35.53 -19.08 1.76
C MET A 33 -34.36 -18.73 0.86
N VAL A 34 -33.45 -17.90 1.34
CA VAL A 34 -32.33 -17.42 0.53
C VAL A 34 -31.00 -17.99 1.03
N LYS A 35 -30.21 -18.57 0.12
CA LYS A 35 -28.93 -19.22 0.43
C LYS A 35 -27.85 -18.76 -0.53
N THR A 36 -26.62 -18.67 -0.06
CA THR A 36 -25.46 -18.44 -0.93
C THR A 36 -24.39 -19.49 -0.74
N LEU A 37 -23.57 -19.70 -1.78
CA LEU A 37 -22.31 -20.41 -1.70
C LEU A 37 -21.18 -19.46 -2.10
N PRO A 38 -20.26 -19.07 -1.19
CA PRO A 38 -20.26 -19.40 0.24
C PRO A 38 -21.40 -18.73 1.03
N GLU A 39 -21.73 -19.28 2.20
CA GLU A 39 -22.74 -18.74 3.12
C GLU A 39 -22.27 -17.43 3.79
N GLY A 40 -23.18 -16.72 4.47
CA GLY A 40 -22.90 -15.47 5.19
C GLY A 40 -22.77 -14.26 4.27
N ALA A 41 -23.56 -14.19 3.21
CA ALA A 41 -23.69 -13.02 2.35
C ALA A 41 -24.85 -12.14 2.84
N THR A 42 -24.66 -10.83 2.89
CA THR A 42 -25.72 -9.86 3.18
C THR A 42 -26.77 -9.90 2.09
N VAL A 43 -28.04 -9.92 2.50
CA VAL A 43 -29.23 -9.99 1.65
C VAL A 43 -29.95 -8.65 1.71
N LEU A 44 -30.16 -8.04 0.54
CA LEU A 44 -31.04 -6.89 0.38
C LEU A 44 -32.25 -7.28 -0.46
N VAL A 45 -33.44 -6.89 -0.03
CA VAL A 45 -34.69 -7.04 -0.79
C VAL A 45 -35.20 -5.64 -1.11
N ASP A 46 -35.28 -5.32 -2.40
CA ASP A 46 -35.61 -3.98 -2.95
C ASP A 46 -34.77 -2.87 -2.33
N GLY A 47 -33.47 -3.13 -2.22
CA GLY A 47 -32.50 -2.18 -1.65
C GLY A 47 -32.49 -2.09 -0.13
N LYS A 48 -33.39 -2.80 0.59
CA LYS A 48 -33.41 -2.83 2.06
C LYS A 48 -32.72 -4.08 2.58
N GLU A 49 -31.72 -3.91 3.44
CA GLU A 49 -31.05 -5.02 4.11
C GLU A 49 -32.02 -5.83 4.98
N LYS A 50 -31.93 -7.16 4.89
CA LYS A 50 -32.80 -8.09 5.63
C LYS A 50 -32.04 -9.05 6.54
N GLY A 51 -30.73 -9.19 6.37
CA GLY A 51 -29.89 -10.10 7.16
C GLY A 51 -28.78 -10.75 6.31
N VAL A 52 -28.28 -11.90 6.75
CA VAL A 52 -27.22 -12.66 6.08
C VAL A 52 -27.65 -14.10 5.78
N THR A 53 -27.18 -14.69 4.68
CA THR A 53 -27.52 -16.07 4.29
C THR A 53 -26.88 -17.14 5.18
N PRO A 54 -27.50 -18.32 5.34
CA PRO A 54 -28.88 -18.66 4.95
C PRO A 54 -29.92 -17.84 5.74
N LEU A 55 -30.94 -17.33 5.04
CA LEU A 55 -31.95 -16.45 5.65
C LEU A 55 -33.35 -16.85 5.22
N TYR A 56 -34.24 -17.00 6.19
CA TYR A 56 -35.67 -17.20 5.95
C TYR A 56 -36.44 -15.91 6.19
N LEU A 57 -37.13 -15.41 5.16
CA LEU A 57 -37.95 -14.20 5.21
C LEU A 57 -39.42 -14.58 5.13
N LYS A 58 -40.16 -14.29 6.20
CA LYS A 58 -41.62 -14.43 6.24
C LYS A 58 -42.29 -13.14 5.77
N ASN A 59 -43.54 -13.27 5.33
CA ASN A 59 -44.44 -12.13 5.04
C ASN A 59 -43.86 -11.17 4.00
N VAL A 60 -43.26 -11.69 2.93
CA VAL A 60 -42.78 -10.87 1.82
C VAL A 60 -43.97 -10.60 0.89
N GLU A 61 -44.14 -9.33 0.49
CA GLU A 61 -45.23 -8.90 -0.39
C GLU A 61 -45.20 -9.71 -1.70
N HIS A 62 -46.37 -9.87 -2.32
CA HIS A 62 -46.47 -10.56 -3.60
C HIS A 62 -46.03 -9.65 -4.74
N GLY A 63 -45.60 -10.25 -5.84
CA GLY A 63 -45.12 -9.54 -7.02
C GLY A 63 -43.60 -9.59 -7.15
N LEU A 64 -43.08 -8.77 -8.07
CA LEU A 64 -41.68 -8.84 -8.48
C LEU A 64 -40.77 -8.09 -7.50
N HIS A 65 -39.89 -8.84 -6.83
CA HIS A 65 -38.90 -8.31 -5.90
C HIS A 65 -37.47 -8.48 -6.45
N THR A 66 -36.59 -7.53 -6.16
CA THR A 66 -35.16 -7.65 -6.47
C THR A 66 -34.38 -8.03 -5.22
N ILE A 67 -33.70 -9.18 -5.29
CA ILE A 67 -32.88 -9.71 -4.20
C ILE A 67 -31.41 -9.57 -4.59
N LYS A 68 -30.67 -8.79 -3.81
CA LYS A 68 -29.24 -8.57 -3.97
C LYS A 68 -28.46 -9.28 -2.88
N PHE A 69 -27.41 -9.98 -3.27
CA PHE A 69 -26.46 -10.65 -2.40
C PHE A 69 -25.12 -9.94 -2.46
N THR A 70 -24.57 -9.55 -1.32
CA THR A 70 -23.24 -8.95 -1.20
C THR A 70 -22.43 -9.68 -0.14
N LYS A 71 -21.15 -9.91 -0.41
CA LYS A 71 -20.22 -10.47 0.57
C LYS A 71 -18.84 -9.88 0.33
N ASN A 72 -18.13 -9.52 1.39
CA ASN A 72 -16.79 -8.96 1.28
C ASN A 72 -15.89 -9.90 0.46
N CYS A 73 -15.13 -9.36 -0.49
CA CYS A 73 -14.28 -10.12 -1.40
C CYS A 73 -14.99 -11.06 -2.39
N PHE A 74 -16.31 -10.93 -2.60
CA PHE A 74 -17.05 -11.66 -3.64
C PHE A 74 -17.81 -10.72 -4.58
N SER A 75 -18.11 -11.19 -5.79
CA SER A 75 -19.00 -10.49 -6.73
C SER A 75 -20.41 -10.40 -6.15
N SER A 76 -21.05 -9.23 -6.32
CA SER A 76 -22.47 -9.08 -5.98
C SER A 76 -23.34 -9.77 -7.03
N VAL A 77 -24.38 -10.45 -6.57
CA VAL A 77 -25.35 -11.11 -7.45
C VAL A 77 -26.73 -10.51 -7.19
N GLU A 78 -27.46 -10.17 -8.25
CA GLU A 78 -28.85 -9.70 -8.18
C GLU A 78 -29.77 -10.69 -8.89
N LYS A 79 -30.93 -10.97 -8.29
CA LYS A 79 -31.97 -11.83 -8.83
C LYS A 79 -33.32 -11.16 -8.71
N LYS A 80 -34.12 -11.18 -9.78
CA LYS A 80 -35.53 -10.81 -9.73
C LYS A 80 -36.37 -12.06 -9.45
N VAL A 81 -37.25 -11.99 -8.45
CA VAL A 81 -38.06 -13.11 -7.99
C VAL A 81 -39.51 -12.64 -7.89
N ASP A 82 -40.40 -13.34 -8.57
CA ASP A 82 -41.84 -13.10 -8.46
C ASP A 82 -42.42 -13.91 -7.30
N ILE A 83 -42.89 -13.20 -6.28
CA ILE A 83 -43.37 -13.80 -5.03
C ILE A 83 -44.86 -14.04 -5.14
N THR A 84 -45.24 -15.32 -4.97
CA THR A 84 -46.65 -15.74 -4.97
C THR A 84 -47.14 -16.01 -3.56
N ALA A 85 -48.43 -15.78 -3.34
CA ALA A 85 -49.08 -15.90 -2.04
C ALA A 85 -48.92 -17.30 -1.43
N SER A 86 -48.65 -17.35 -0.13
CA SER A 86 -48.64 -18.57 0.70
C SER A 86 -47.65 -19.68 0.26
N LYS A 87 -46.72 -19.38 -0.66
CA LYS A 87 -45.62 -20.28 -1.05
C LYS A 87 -44.29 -19.79 -0.47
N THR A 88 -43.39 -20.75 -0.19
CA THR A 88 -41.98 -20.44 0.06
C THR A 88 -41.20 -20.62 -1.24
N ILE A 89 -40.43 -19.61 -1.62
CA ILE A 89 -39.56 -19.65 -2.81
C ILE A 89 -38.10 -19.74 -2.35
N ASP A 90 -37.39 -20.73 -2.89
CA ASP A 90 -35.96 -20.90 -2.66
C ASP A 90 -35.15 -20.07 -3.64
N VAL A 91 -34.28 -19.19 -3.12
CA VAL A 91 -33.41 -18.33 -3.92
C VAL A 91 -31.95 -18.61 -3.57
N ASN A 92 -31.29 -19.37 -4.44
CA ASN A 92 -29.89 -19.76 -4.26
C ASN A 92 -28.98 -18.90 -5.15
N ALA A 93 -27.86 -18.40 -4.63
CA ALA A 93 -26.84 -17.70 -5.43
C ALA A 93 -25.43 -18.24 -5.16
N LYS A 94 -24.61 -18.39 -6.21
CA LYS A 94 -23.19 -18.68 -6.07
C LYS A 94 -22.42 -17.37 -6.25
N LEU A 95 -21.59 -17.01 -5.28
CA LEU A 95 -20.77 -15.81 -5.34
C LEU A 95 -19.35 -16.19 -5.76
N GLN A 96 -18.78 -15.48 -6.72
CA GLN A 96 -17.40 -15.72 -7.17
C GLN A 96 -16.46 -14.83 -6.36
N SER A 97 -15.38 -15.41 -5.81
CA SER A 97 -14.39 -14.59 -5.12
C SER A 97 -13.72 -13.67 -6.13
N ILE A 98 -13.58 -12.40 -5.75
CA ILE A 98 -12.87 -11.35 -6.50
C ILE A 98 -11.53 -11.00 -5.83
N CYS A 99 -11.17 -11.74 -4.77
CA CYS A 99 -9.91 -11.63 -4.04
C CYS A 99 -9.09 -12.90 -4.21
N GLY A 100 -7.78 -12.76 -4.10
CA GLY A 100 -6.85 -13.88 -4.00
C GLY A 100 -6.36 -14.08 -2.57
N SER A 101 -5.39 -14.97 -2.43
CA SER A 101 -4.65 -15.18 -1.19
C SER A 101 -3.15 -15.19 -1.46
N LEU A 102 -2.37 -14.91 -0.42
CA LEU A 102 -0.92 -14.82 -0.49
C LEU A 102 -0.30 -15.64 0.63
N MET A 103 0.63 -16.51 0.29
CA MET A 103 1.54 -17.15 1.23
C MET A 103 2.89 -16.47 1.11
N VAL A 104 3.41 -15.92 2.21
CA VAL A 104 4.70 -15.23 2.25
C VAL A 104 5.67 -16.04 3.12
N LYS A 105 6.84 -16.36 2.57
CA LYS A 105 7.93 -17.02 3.28
C LYS A 105 9.23 -16.25 3.10
N THR A 106 10.06 -16.21 4.13
CA THR A 106 11.39 -15.64 4.05
C THR A 106 12.44 -16.58 4.57
N LEU A 107 13.67 -16.42 4.09
CA LEU A 107 14.86 -17.00 4.70
C LEU A 107 15.82 -15.85 5.08
N PRO A 108 16.09 -15.61 6.38
CA PRO A 108 15.50 -16.28 7.55
C PRO A 108 14.00 -15.97 7.72
N GLU A 109 13.33 -16.81 8.51
CA GLU A 109 11.92 -16.63 8.90
C GLU A 109 11.73 -15.44 9.87
N GLU A 110 10.48 -15.19 10.26
CA GLU A 110 10.05 -14.14 11.19
C GLU A 110 10.34 -12.71 10.71
N ALA A 111 10.22 -12.46 9.41
CA ALA A 111 10.21 -11.11 8.86
C ALA A 111 8.81 -10.52 8.97
N THR A 112 8.67 -9.28 9.45
CA THR A 112 7.41 -8.53 9.45
C THR A 112 6.93 -8.32 8.01
N VAL A 113 5.67 -8.66 7.75
CA VAL A 113 5.02 -8.54 6.44
C VAL A 113 4.04 -7.36 6.47
N LEU A 114 4.23 -6.42 5.55
CA LEU A 114 3.27 -5.35 5.28
C LEU A 114 2.70 -5.52 3.86
N VAL A 115 1.39 -5.39 3.72
CA VAL A 115 0.68 -5.38 2.44
C VAL A 115 0.05 -4.02 2.26
N ASP A 116 0.40 -3.32 1.18
CA ASP A 116 -0.01 -1.94 0.88
C ASP A 116 0.22 -1.00 2.08
N GLY A 117 1.38 -1.15 2.74
CA GLY A 117 1.79 -0.35 3.90
C GLY A 117 1.14 -0.74 5.23
N LYS A 118 0.23 -1.73 5.27
CA LYS A 118 -0.40 -2.21 6.51
C LYS A 118 0.26 -3.50 6.97
N GLU A 119 0.71 -3.53 8.22
CA GLU A 119 1.24 -4.75 8.84
C GLU A 119 0.20 -5.86 8.93
N LYS A 120 0.62 -7.08 8.60
CA LYS A 120 -0.22 -8.29 8.58
C LYS A 120 0.27 -9.38 9.53
N GLY A 121 1.50 -9.32 10.00
CA GLY A 121 2.12 -10.32 10.87
C GLY A 121 3.57 -10.58 10.47
N VAL A 122 4.08 -11.77 10.79
CA VAL A 122 5.45 -12.20 10.48
C VAL A 122 5.46 -13.49 9.67
N THR A 123 6.49 -13.70 8.85
CA THR A 123 6.65 -14.92 8.03
C THR A 123 7.01 -16.17 8.86
N PRO A 124 6.63 -17.39 8.41
CA PRO A 124 5.73 -17.69 7.30
C PRO A 124 4.29 -17.23 7.57
N LEU A 125 3.66 -16.55 6.59
CA LEU A 125 2.34 -15.95 6.77
C LEU A 125 1.41 -16.26 5.61
N TYR A 126 0.23 -16.82 5.92
CA TYR A 126 -0.88 -16.90 4.99
C TYR A 126 -1.81 -15.70 5.20
N ILE A 127 -2.18 -15.03 4.11
CA ILE A 127 -3.06 -13.87 4.10
C ILE A 127 -4.17 -14.15 3.10
N ASP A 128 -5.41 -14.18 3.57
CA ASP A 128 -6.59 -14.35 2.72
C ASP A 128 -7.20 -13.00 2.31
N ASN A 129 -8.24 -13.06 1.46
CA ASN A 129 -9.08 -11.92 1.11
C ASN A 129 -8.29 -10.68 0.62
N ILE A 130 -7.20 -10.90 -0.11
CA ILE A 130 -6.43 -9.81 -0.72
C ILE A 130 -7.12 -9.40 -2.01
N LYS A 131 -7.50 -8.13 -2.10
CA LYS A 131 -8.10 -7.56 -3.31
C LYS A 131 -7.19 -7.82 -4.52
N LYS A 132 -7.78 -8.25 -5.63
CA LYS A 132 -7.08 -8.45 -6.90
C LYS A 132 -6.29 -7.22 -7.37
N GLY A 133 -5.35 -7.44 -8.27
CA GLY A 133 -4.48 -6.42 -8.84
C GLY A 133 -3.12 -6.37 -8.14
N ASP A 134 -2.34 -5.35 -8.49
CA ASP A 134 -0.98 -5.19 -8.00
C ASP A 134 -0.98 -4.73 -6.54
N ARG A 135 -0.17 -5.40 -5.72
CA ARG A 135 -0.02 -5.18 -4.28
C ARG A 135 1.44 -4.99 -3.94
N ILE A 136 1.73 -4.02 -3.08
CA ILE A 136 3.09 -3.81 -2.57
C ILE A 136 3.27 -4.65 -1.31
N ILE A 137 4.23 -5.57 -1.35
CA ILE A 137 4.65 -6.39 -0.22
C ILE A 137 5.98 -5.86 0.28
N LYS A 138 6.01 -5.43 1.54
CA LYS A 138 7.22 -4.97 2.22
C LYS A 138 7.58 -5.97 3.33
N LEU A 139 8.83 -6.39 3.36
CA LEU A 139 9.36 -7.33 4.35
C LEU A 139 10.47 -6.68 5.15
N ILE A 140 10.36 -6.77 6.48
CA ILE A 140 11.30 -6.14 7.41
C ILE A 140 11.81 -7.20 8.38
N LYS A 141 13.13 -7.39 8.44
CA LYS A 141 13.79 -8.21 9.46
C LYS A 141 15.01 -7.48 9.99
N LYS A 142 15.13 -7.37 11.31
CA LYS A 142 16.28 -6.72 11.97
C LYS A 142 17.59 -7.36 11.49
N GLY A 143 18.53 -6.52 11.04
CA GLY A 143 19.84 -6.96 10.52
C GLY A 143 19.82 -7.40 9.06
N PHE A 144 18.71 -7.21 8.35
CA PHE A 144 18.56 -7.50 6.92
C PHE A 144 18.06 -6.28 6.16
N GLU A 145 18.33 -6.29 4.85
CA GLU A 145 17.79 -5.32 3.91
C GLU A 145 16.26 -5.39 3.91
N THR A 146 15.61 -4.22 3.78
CA THR A 146 14.16 -4.17 3.58
C THR A 146 13.83 -4.57 2.15
N GLU A 147 13.02 -5.60 1.98
CA GLU A 147 12.59 -6.07 0.66
C GLU A 147 11.24 -5.42 0.31
N ASN A 148 11.11 -4.88 -0.90
CA ASN A 148 9.86 -4.35 -1.44
C ASN A 148 9.55 -5.02 -2.78
N LYS A 149 8.40 -5.67 -2.90
CA LYS A 149 7.99 -6.35 -4.14
C LYS A 149 6.55 -6.04 -4.52
N ILE A 150 6.33 -5.74 -5.80
CA ILE A 150 4.98 -5.67 -6.37
C ILE A 150 4.57 -7.08 -6.81
N ILE A 151 3.43 -7.56 -6.33
CA ILE A 151 2.86 -8.87 -6.66
C ILE A 151 1.47 -8.66 -7.24
N SER A 152 1.17 -9.31 -8.37
CA SER A 152 -0.15 -9.27 -8.98
C SER A 152 -1.04 -10.37 -8.41
N ILE A 153 -2.06 -9.99 -7.65
CA ILE A 153 -3.00 -10.92 -7.03
C ILE A 153 -4.17 -11.19 -7.97
N LYS A 154 -4.45 -12.47 -8.23
CA LYS A 154 -5.57 -12.91 -9.05
C LYS A 154 -6.72 -13.45 -8.21
N PRO A 155 -7.99 -13.25 -8.64
CA PRO A 155 -9.15 -13.79 -7.94
C PRO A 155 -9.10 -15.30 -7.76
N SER A 156 -9.49 -15.79 -6.59
CA SER A 156 -9.53 -17.22 -6.23
C SER A 156 -8.20 -17.98 -6.35
N GLU A 157 -7.10 -17.30 -6.62
CA GLU A 157 -5.77 -17.90 -6.71
C GLU A 157 -4.98 -17.69 -5.42
N LYS A 158 -4.11 -18.66 -5.12
CA LYS A 158 -3.08 -18.53 -4.10
C LYS A 158 -1.78 -18.15 -4.79
N PHE A 159 -1.19 -17.05 -4.37
CA PHE A 159 0.16 -16.67 -4.77
C PHE A 159 1.15 -17.14 -3.69
N ASP A 160 2.17 -17.91 -4.07
CA ASP A 160 3.26 -18.31 -3.18
C ASP A 160 4.48 -17.40 -3.41
N PHE A 161 4.78 -16.54 -2.46
CA PHE A 161 5.92 -15.62 -2.49
C PHE A 161 6.98 -16.08 -1.49
N SER A 162 8.18 -16.40 -1.97
CA SER A 162 9.31 -16.79 -1.14
C SER A 162 10.55 -15.98 -1.52
N VAL A 163 11.25 -15.43 -0.52
CA VAL A 163 12.46 -14.62 -0.75
C VAL A 163 13.53 -14.88 0.30
N LYS A 164 14.80 -14.93 -0.12
CA LYS A 164 15.94 -14.96 0.79
C LYS A 164 16.39 -13.53 1.07
N LEU A 165 16.25 -13.09 2.32
CA LEU A 165 16.66 -11.76 2.72
C LEU A 165 18.18 -11.68 2.75
N ARG A 166 18.70 -10.53 2.32
CA ARG A 166 20.13 -10.25 2.29
C ARG A 166 20.52 -9.39 3.49
N ARG A 167 21.74 -9.58 3.97
CA ARG A 167 22.32 -8.69 4.98
C ARG A 167 22.92 -7.45 4.30
N PRO A 168 22.88 -6.29 4.97
CA PRO A 168 23.53 -5.10 4.47
C PRO A 168 25.06 -5.31 4.36
N ILE A 169 25.71 -4.50 3.53
CA ILE A 169 27.17 -4.42 3.48
C ILE A 169 27.61 -3.40 4.52
N VAL A 170 28.63 -3.75 5.31
CA VAL A 170 29.20 -2.86 6.32
C VAL A 170 30.60 -2.47 5.89
N SER A 171 30.98 -1.20 6.07
CA SER A 171 32.33 -0.72 5.78
C SER A 171 33.35 -1.47 6.63
N SER A 172 34.62 -1.45 6.21
CA SER A 172 35.70 -2.21 6.86
C SER A 172 35.90 -1.87 8.34
N ASP A 173 35.57 -0.64 8.73
CA ASP A 173 35.63 -0.15 10.12
C ASP A 173 34.29 -0.24 10.88
N GLY A 174 33.24 -0.78 10.26
CA GLY A 174 31.93 -0.92 10.90
C GLY A 174 31.04 0.34 10.87
N ARG A 175 31.54 1.48 10.40
CA ARG A 175 30.85 2.78 10.53
C ARG A 175 29.63 2.90 9.61
N PHE A 176 29.81 2.57 8.34
CA PHE A 176 28.81 2.79 7.30
C PHE A 176 28.12 1.47 6.95
N ILE A 177 26.80 1.53 6.80
CA ILE A 177 25.95 0.36 6.51
C ILE A 177 25.19 0.63 5.21
N ASP A 178 25.59 -0.02 4.13
CA ASP A 178 24.89 -0.02 2.84
C ASP A 178 23.74 -1.03 2.88
N HIS A 179 22.52 -0.48 2.86
CA HIS A 179 21.26 -1.24 2.88
C HIS A 179 20.89 -1.83 1.52
N ARG A 180 21.76 -1.69 0.52
CA ARG A 180 21.58 -2.15 -0.88
C ARG A 180 20.31 -1.71 -1.56
N ASN A 181 19.75 -0.60 -1.10
CA ASN A 181 18.57 0.07 -1.67
C ASN A 181 18.92 1.51 -2.10
N GLY A 182 20.21 1.80 -2.29
CA GLY A 182 20.74 3.13 -2.61
C GLY A 182 21.00 4.02 -1.39
N THR A 183 20.82 3.51 -0.16
CA THR A 183 21.05 4.27 1.08
C THR A 183 22.16 3.67 1.93
N ILE A 184 22.87 4.56 2.63
CA ILE A 184 23.96 4.21 3.55
C ILE A 184 23.70 4.89 4.89
N SER A 185 23.60 4.13 5.96
CA SER A 185 23.55 4.69 7.33
C SER A 185 24.95 4.94 7.86
N ASP A 186 25.16 6.10 8.48
CA ASP A 186 26.36 6.44 9.24
C ASP A 186 26.08 6.26 10.73
N THR A 187 26.63 5.20 11.33
CA THR A 187 26.42 4.88 12.75
C THR A 187 27.06 5.88 13.71
N LYS A 188 28.01 6.70 13.25
CA LYS A 188 28.67 7.71 14.07
C LYS A 188 27.79 8.95 14.24
N THR A 189 27.19 9.41 13.14
CA THR A 189 26.41 10.67 13.13
C THR A 189 24.91 10.44 13.27
N GLY A 190 24.44 9.20 13.05
CA GLY A 190 23.02 8.86 12.97
C GLY A 190 22.38 9.25 11.63
N LEU A 191 23.12 9.90 10.72
CA LEU A 191 22.62 10.34 9.43
C LEU A 191 22.53 9.18 8.43
N MET A 192 21.71 9.37 7.42
CA MET A 192 21.64 8.49 6.25
C MET A 192 21.99 9.26 4.98
N TRP A 193 22.80 8.65 4.15
CA TRP A 193 23.33 9.22 2.91
C TRP A 193 22.83 8.44 1.71
N THR A 194 22.72 9.10 0.56
CA THR A 194 22.63 8.37 -0.71
C THR A 194 23.96 7.68 -1.01
N LYS A 195 23.91 6.44 -1.47
CA LYS A 195 25.08 5.67 -1.92
C LYS A 195 25.73 6.27 -3.16
N ASP A 196 24.90 6.82 -4.04
CA ASP A 196 25.30 7.55 -5.23
C ASP A 196 25.24 9.06 -4.94
N ASP A 197 26.13 9.84 -5.56
CA ASP A 197 25.88 11.27 -5.71
C ASP A 197 25.04 11.53 -6.96
N SER A 198 24.68 12.80 -7.19
CA SER A 198 23.89 13.20 -8.35
C SER A 198 24.54 12.87 -9.69
N TYR A 199 25.88 12.83 -9.78
CA TYR A 199 26.56 12.53 -11.03
C TYR A 199 26.55 11.03 -11.33
N VAL A 200 26.76 10.17 -10.33
CA VAL A 200 26.63 8.72 -10.51
C VAL A 200 25.21 8.38 -11.00
N HIS A 201 24.19 9.00 -10.40
CA HIS A 201 22.79 8.75 -10.72
C HIS A 201 22.36 9.34 -12.07
N LEU A 202 22.70 10.60 -12.36
CA LEU A 202 22.18 11.31 -13.54
C LEU A 202 23.15 11.35 -14.74
N LYS A 203 24.43 11.02 -14.52
CA LYS A 203 25.54 11.26 -15.47
C LYS A 203 25.58 12.72 -15.97
N LYS A 204 25.24 13.65 -15.07
CA LYS A 204 25.13 15.09 -15.34
C LYS A 204 25.64 15.89 -14.15
N TYR A 205 26.39 16.95 -14.41
CA TYR A 205 26.75 17.95 -13.41
C TYR A 205 25.58 18.86 -13.07
N LEU A 206 25.47 19.24 -11.81
CA LEU A 206 24.39 20.10 -11.33
C LEU A 206 24.95 21.39 -10.76
N ASN A 207 24.35 22.52 -11.14
CA ASN A 207 24.53 23.75 -10.36
C ASN A 207 23.76 23.65 -9.04
N TRP A 208 23.95 24.64 -8.16
CA TRP A 208 23.39 24.58 -6.80
C TRP A 208 21.85 24.52 -6.77
N LYS A 209 21.18 25.23 -7.67
CA LYS A 209 19.70 25.23 -7.76
C LYS A 209 19.18 23.89 -8.28
N GLU A 210 19.85 23.34 -9.30
CA GLU A 210 19.55 22.01 -9.83
C GLU A 210 19.79 20.93 -8.78
N SER A 211 20.88 21.00 -8.01
CA SER A 211 21.15 20.10 -6.89
C SER A 211 20.05 20.15 -5.84
N ARG A 212 19.57 21.34 -5.46
CA ARG A 212 18.45 21.47 -4.53
C ARG A 212 17.17 20.83 -5.07
N SER A 213 16.85 21.08 -6.34
CA SER A 213 15.68 20.48 -7.00
C SER A 213 15.80 18.94 -7.08
N TYR A 214 16.96 18.44 -7.48
CA TYR A 214 17.26 17.02 -7.55
C TYR A 214 17.02 16.35 -6.21
N VAL A 215 17.62 16.88 -5.14
CA VAL A 215 17.52 16.26 -3.81
C VAL A 215 16.10 16.30 -3.27
N ASN A 216 15.37 17.40 -3.45
CA ASN A 216 13.97 17.52 -3.00
C ASN A 216 13.01 16.53 -3.68
N ASN A 217 13.37 15.99 -4.85
CA ASN A 217 12.56 15.02 -5.59
C ASN A 217 13.07 13.57 -5.44
N LEU A 218 14.10 13.33 -4.62
CA LEU A 218 14.63 11.98 -4.41
C LEU A 218 13.63 11.12 -3.62
N THR A 219 13.52 9.87 -4.06
CA THR A 219 12.75 8.81 -3.38
C THR A 219 13.63 7.61 -3.01
N THR A 220 14.96 7.79 -3.00
CA THR A 220 15.96 6.73 -2.77
C THR A 220 15.69 6.00 -1.45
N GLY A 221 15.75 4.67 -1.48
CA GLY A 221 15.42 3.82 -0.32
C GLY A 221 13.96 3.89 0.13
N GLY A 222 13.07 4.54 -0.62
CA GLY A 222 11.67 4.80 -0.25
C GLY A 222 11.46 6.04 0.64
N TYR A 223 12.48 6.88 0.79
CA TYR A 223 12.43 8.12 1.60
C TYR A 223 12.28 9.35 0.71
N SER A 224 11.47 10.33 1.13
CA SER A 224 11.20 11.57 0.38
C SER A 224 11.63 12.84 1.11
N ASP A 225 12.38 12.71 2.21
CA ASP A 225 12.85 13.78 3.10
C ASP A 225 14.37 14.03 2.94
N TRP A 226 14.91 13.74 1.76
CA TRP A 226 16.30 14.02 1.42
C TRP A 226 16.57 15.52 1.32
N ARG A 227 17.77 15.95 1.74
CA ARG A 227 18.22 17.35 1.68
C ARG A 227 19.69 17.48 1.30
N LEU A 228 20.05 18.69 0.87
CA LEU A 228 21.46 19.09 0.73
C LEU A 228 22.16 18.97 2.09
N PRO A 229 23.40 18.45 2.13
CA PRO A 229 24.20 18.39 3.35
C PRO A 229 24.80 19.76 3.69
N THR A 230 25.07 20.01 4.96
CA THR A 230 25.91 21.14 5.40
C THR A 230 27.38 20.86 5.11
N THR A 231 28.25 21.88 5.14
CA THR A 231 29.70 21.63 5.00
C THR A 231 30.25 20.82 6.19
N LYS A 232 29.63 20.96 7.37
CA LYS A 232 29.98 20.14 8.54
C LYS A 232 29.68 18.67 8.30
N GLU A 233 28.51 18.34 7.75
CA GLU A 233 28.14 16.95 7.44
C GLU A 233 29.01 16.35 6.33
N LEU A 234 29.34 17.13 5.29
CA LEU A 234 30.29 16.69 4.25
C LEU A 234 31.67 16.40 4.85
N ASN A 235 32.13 17.25 5.76
CA ASN A 235 33.39 17.04 6.47
C ASN A 235 33.37 15.78 7.36
N GLU A 236 32.22 15.36 7.90
CA GLU A 236 32.13 14.13 8.71
C GLU A 236 32.34 12.85 7.89
N ILE A 237 32.09 12.86 6.58
CA ILE A 237 32.31 11.72 5.68
C ILE A 237 33.63 11.81 4.91
N TYR A 238 34.39 12.90 5.07
CA TYR A 238 35.74 13.06 4.55
C TYR A 238 36.77 12.46 5.51
N GLU A 239 37.61 11.56 5.01
CA GLU A 239 38.64 10.89 5.79
C GLU A 239 39.89 10.65 4.92
N ILE A 240 40.97 11.41 5.13
CA ILE A 240 42.20 11.36 4.32
C ILE A 240 42.81 9.95 4.16
N LYS A 241 42.58 9.07 5.14
CA LYS A 241 43.08 7.68 5.13
C LYS A 241 42.20 6.72 4.33
N LYS A 242 41.00 7.14 3.93
CA LYS A 242 40.11 6.37 3.05
C LYS A 242 40.38 6.76 1.61
N SER A 243 40.02 5.86 0.70
CA SER A 243 40.20 6.06 -0.73
C SER A 243 39.04 5.45 -1.48
N ASN A 244 38.45 6.25 -2.35
CA ASN A 244 37.45 5.91 -3.34
C ASN A 244 37.84 6.66 -4.64
N THR A 245 37.20 6.35 -5.77
CA THR A 245 37.53 6.98 -7.05
C THR A 245 36.38 7.83 -7.57
N ASP A 246 36.72 9.00 -8.08
CA ASP A 246 35.78 9.90 -8.75
C ASP A 246 35.45 9.42 -10.19
N LYS A 247 34.71 10.24 -10.95
CA LYS A 247 34.35 9.99 -12.35
C LYS A 247 35.53 9.93 -13.33
N ASP A 248 36.66 10.56 -13.02
CA ASP A 248 37.85 10.63 -13.87
C ASP A 248 38.92 9.60 -13.42
N GLY A 249 38.71 8.93 -12.28
CA GLY A 249 39.61 7.96 -11.70
C GLY A 249 40.54 8.53 -10.63
N ASP A 250 40.37 9.80 -10.28
CA ASP A 250 41.13 10.48 -9.22
C ASP A 250 40.68 10.01 -7.84
N ILE A 251 41.63 10.00 -6.89
CA ILE A 251 41.37 9.57 -5.52
C ILE A 251 40.60 10.65 -4.77
N ILE A 252 39.45 10.26 -4.24
CA ILE A 252 38.69 11.04 -3.26
C ILE A 252 38.70 10.34 -1.90
N HIS A 253 38.74 11.14 -0.84
CA HIS A 253 38.95 10.67 0.53
C HIS A 253 37.63 10.45 1.26
N ILE A 254 36.86 9.47 0.78
CA ILE A 254 35.63 8.97 1.42
C ILE A 254 35.68 7.45 1.50
N ASP A 255 34.85 6.84 2.35
CA ASP A 255 34.80 5.39 2.47
C ASP A 255 34.42 4.70 1.14
N PRO A 256 35.11 3.60 0.75
CA PRO A 256 34.84 2.87 -0.50
C PRO A 256 33.46 2.18 -0.53
N ILE A 257 32.70 2.20 0.56
CA ILE A 257 31.29 1.75 0.57
C ILE A 257 30.38 2.64 -0.29
N PHE A 258 30.73 3.91 -0.46
CA PHE A 258 30.05 4.81 -1.39
C PHE A 258 30.38 4.44 -2.84
N SER A 259 29.48 4.72 -3.78
CA SER A 259 29.73 4.40 -5.19
C SER A 259 30.93 5.16 -5.75
N ILE A 260 31.73 4.45 -6.55
CA ILE A 260 32.77 5.02 -7.42
C ILE A 260 32.14 5.92 -8.49
N GLY A 261 32.94 6.79 -9.09
CA GLY A 261 32.52 7.56 -10.26
C GLY A 261 31.72 8.82 -9.92
N GLY A 262 31.74 9.24 -8.66
CA GLY A 262 31.12 10.49 -8.22
C GLY A 262 31.95 11.72 -8.59
N THR A 263 31.36 12.88 -8.37
CA THR A 263 32.05 14.16 -8.33
C THR A 263 32.85 14.32 -7.04
N PHE A 264 34.01 14.96 -7.15
CA PHE A 264 34.81 15.36 -5.99
C PHE A 264 34.39 16.72 -5.40
N TRP A 265 33.65 17.55 -6.16
CA TRP A 265 33.05 18.81 -5.67
C TRP A 265 31.57 18.62 -5.32
N ASN A 266 31.24 18.68 -4.03
CA ASN A 266 29.87 18.53 -3.56
C ASN A 266 29.27 19.85 -3.06
N TRP A 267 28.12 20.24 -3.60
CA TRP A 267 27.35 21.36 -3.10
C TRP A 267 26.86 21.11 -1.68
N SER A 268 26.99 22.13 -0.84
CA SER A 268 26.34 22.16 0.47
C SER A 268 25.05 22.98 0.45
N SER A 269 24.26 22.88 1.53
CA SER A 269 23.07 23.69 1.77
C SER A 269 23.41 25.14 2.11
N GLU A 270 24.67 25.44 2.45
CA GLU A 270 25.10 26.73 2.99
C GLU A 270 25.34 27.76 1.88
N GLU A 271 24.53 28.82 1.93
CA GLU A 271 24.72 30.01 1.11
C GLU A 271 25.76 30.93 1.76
N GLN A 272 26.60 31.57 0.93
CA GLN A 272 27.52 32.60 1.39
C GLN A 272 26.93 34.00 1.20
N ASP A 273 26.30 34.22 0.06
CA ASP A 273 25.63 35.46 -0.32
C ASP A 273 24.56 35.17 -1.39
N LYS A 274 24.00 36.21 -2.02
CA LYS A 274 22.95 36.08 -3.03
C LYS A 274 23.38 35.21 -4.23
N CYS A 275 24.63 35.28 -4.66
CA CYS A 275 25.11 34.62 -5.88
C CYS A 275 25.91 33.35 -5.61
N ARG A 276 26.49 33.18 -4.42
CA ARG A 276 27.43 32.08 -4.13
C ARG A 276 26.96 31.15 -3.02
N ALA A 277 27.31 29.87 -3.17
CA ALA A 277 27.12 28.84 -2.15
C ALA A 277 28.44 28.10 -1.90
N LYS A 278 28.52 27.40 -0.76
CA LYS A 278 29.72 26.65 -0.38
C LYS A 278 29.74 25.28 -1.04
N VAL A 279 30.93 24.88 -1.49
CA VAL A 279 31.22 23.57 -2.08
C VAL A 279 32.33 22.91 -1.26
N PHE A 280 32.18 21.63 -0.95
CA PHE A 280 33.19 20.82 -0.28
C PHE A 280 33.99 20.01 -1.30
N LEU A 281 35.30 19.95 -1.12
CA LEU A 281 36.23 19.22 -1.97
C LEU A 281 36.69 17.92 -1.31
N PHE A 282 36.32 16.77 -1.87
CA PHE A 282 36.75 15.46 -1.32
C PHE A 282 38.19 15.07 -1.66
N LEU A 283 38.91 15.87 -2.47
CA LEU A 283 40.36 15.69 -2.73
C LEU A 283 41.23 16.10 -1.54
N ASP A 284 40.86 17.15 -0.79
CA ASP A 284 41.71 17.70 0.28
C ASP A 284 40.94 18.21 1.50
N GLY A 285 39.60 18.12 1.49
CA GLY A 285 38.75 18.58 2.57
C GLY A 285 38.50 20.09 2.58
N SER A 286 38.94 20.82 1.57
CA SER A 286 38.75 22.27 1.49
C SER A 286 37.30 22.65 1.19
N ILE A 287 36.94 23.86 1.62
CA ILE A 287 35.64 24.47 1.36
C ILE A 287 35.86 25.73 0.54
N ILE A 288 35.27 25.77 -0.65
CA ILE A 288 35.32 26.94 -1.53
C ILE A 288 33.94 27.56 -1.73
N LYS A 289 33.90 28.66 -2.47
CA LYS A 289 32.69 29.40 -2.81
C LYS A 289 32.58 29.42 -4.33
N ASN A 290 31.46 28.94 -4.87
CA ASN A 290 31.18 29.01 -6.29
C ASN A 290 29.88 29.77 -6.56
N ASP A 291 29.79 30.38 -7.74
CA ASP A 291 28.53 30.93 -8.26
C ASP A 291 27.48 29.81 -8.32
N LYS A 292 26.27 30.09 -7.84
CA LYS A 292 25.16 29.13 -7.76
C LYS A 292 24.71 28.62 -9.12
N ASN A 293 25.06 29.30 -10.22
CA ASN A 293 24.76 28.89 -11.58
C ASN A 293 25.90 28.06 -12.21
N PHE A 294 27.08 28.01 -11.58
CA PHE A 294 28.20 27.18 -12.04
C PHE A 294 27.88 25.69 -11.79
N SER A 295 28.12 24.82 -12.77
CA SER A 295 27.80 23.39 -12.67
C SER A 295 28.98 22.45 -12.88
N TYR A 296 29.95 22.78 -13.75
CA TYR A 296 30.98 21.84 -14.20
C TYR A 296 31.69 21.12 -13.04
N GLU A 297 31.75 19.79 -13.06
CA GLU A 297 32.32 18.93 -11.98
C GLU A 297 31.61 18.99 -10.63
N ARG A 298 30.51 19.72 -10.49
CA ARG A 298 29.76 19.80 -9.23
C ARG A 298 28.63 18.78 -9.23
N GLY A 299 28.44 18.18 -8.07
CA GLY A 299 27.32 17.31 -7.76
C GLY A 299 26.85 17.50 -6.34
N VAL A 300 26.00 16.58 -5.89
CA VAL A 300 25.54 16.52 -4.51
C VAL A 300 25.27 15.08 -4.11
N ARG A 301 25.80 14.68 -2.95
CA ARG A 301 25.37 13.51 -2.20
C ARG A 301 24.34 13.94 -1.17
N ALA A 302 23.12 13.42 -1.28
CA ALA A 302 22.04 13.82 -0.40
C ALA A 302 22.18 13.17 0.97
N VAL A 303 21.65 13.84 1.98
CA VAL A 303 21.63 13.38 3.36
C VAL A 303 20.23 13.52 3.95
N ARG A 304 19.89 12.70 4.93
CA ARG A 304 18.68 12.79 5.75
C ARG A 304 18.96 12.33 7.20
N PRO A 305 18.09 12.70 8.16
CA PRO A 305 18.12 12.15 9.51
C PRO A 305 17.83 10.64 9.58
#